data_AF-A0A2U0RWI1-F1
#
_entry.id   AF-A0A2U0RWI1-F1
#
_cell.length_a   1.000
_cell.length_b   1.000
_cell.length_c   1.000
_cell.angle_alpha   90.00
_cell.angle_beta   90.00
_cell.angle_gamma   90.00
#
_symmetry.space_group_name_H-M   'P 1'
#
loop_
_entity.id
_entity.type
_entity.pdbx_description
1 polymer ?
#
loop_
_entity_poly.entity_id
_entity_poly.type
_entity_poly.pdbx_seq_one_letter_code
_entity_poly.pdbx_strand_id
1 'polypeptide(L)'
;KNTVTSALVNVSNGGDTQVLAYNLNKYASFVGNQSYFGKCTVLFTECNSSPYESGTWISWGSDGKGVSSAYANFTVTFAGTDSEIQMEHATNITTSITVDGTYNLLGGTSKQVNITCNVLNEGEPALTQNITVYYEYDGDPSDQNWISVDSPSVTDYGNGTYTLSFVAETQTVDDPVLVSTHIYDNRDVFVVANVTCTET
;
A
#
# COMPACT_ATOMS: atom_id res chain seq x y z
N LYS A 1 3.00 3.30 16.52
CA LYS A 1 3.51 3.42 15.13
C LYS A 1 4.17 2.14 14.61
N ASN A 2 5.42 1.81 14.99
CA ASN A 2 6.17 0.68 14.40
C ASN A 2 5.44 -0.68 14.43
N THR A 3 4.75 -1.00 15.52
CA THR A 3 3.95 -2.24 15.64
C THR A 3 2.84 -2.32 14.58
N VAL A 4 2.17 -1.19 14.32
CA VAL A 4 1.11 -1.09 13.30
C VAL A 4 1.70 -1.17 11.90
N THR A 5 2.83 -0.50 11.66
CA THR A 5 3.56 -0.59 10.39
C THR A 5 4.00 -2.02 10.09
N SER A 6 4.63 -2.70 11.04
CA SER A 6 5.08 -4.10 10.85
C SER A 6 3.91 -5.06 10.60
N ALA A 7 2.77 -4.85 11.26
CA ALA A 7 1.56 -5.62 10.97
C ALA A 7 1.06 -5.36 9.55
N LEU A 8 1.01 -4.09 9.12
CA LEU A 8 0.60 -3.73 7.76
C LEU A 8 1.51 -4.34 6.71
N VAL A 9 2.84 -4.27 6.89
CA VAL A 9 3.82 -4.89 5.99
C VAL A 9 3.54 -6.38 5.84
N ASN A 10 3.26 -7.09 6.94
CA ASN A 10 2.91 -8.51 6.86
C ASN A 10 1.63 -8.75 6.05
N VAL A 11 0.55 -8.02 6.36
CA VAL A 11 -0.75 -8.19 5.70
C VAL A 11 -0.67 -7.83 4.22
N SER A 12 -0.03 -6.71 3.88
CA SER A 12 0.11 -6.27 2.49
C SER A 12 0.94 -7.25 1.67
N ASN A 13 1.84 -8.02 2.28
CA ASN A 13 2.62 -9.06 1.59
C ASN A 13 1.94 -10.45 1.62
N GLY A 14 0.62 -10.51 1.83
CA GLY A 14 -0.16 -11.75 1.81
C GLY A 14 -0.13 -12.56 3.12
N GLY A 15 0.38 -11.97 4.20
CA GLY A 15 0.34 -12.56 5.53
C GLY A 15 -1.04 -12.46 6.19
N ASP A 16 -1.21 -13.16 7.32
CA ASP A 16 -2.45 -13.23 8.08
C ASP A 16 -2.92 -11.84 8.58
N THR A 17 -4.21 -11.52 8.40
CA THR A 17 -4.85 -10.28 8.85
C THR A 17 -4.95 -10.18 10.36
N GLN A 18 -4.96 -11.30 11.09
CA GLN A 18 -4.99 -11.33 12.55
C GLN A 18 -3.65 -10.91 13.20
N VAL A 19 -2.61 -10.70 12.38
CA VAL A 19 -1.28 -10.31 12.87
C VAL A 19 -1.29 -8.96 13.61
N LEU A 20 -2.22 -8.06 13.27
CA LEU A 20 -2.34 -6.75 13.92
C LEU A 20 -2.69 -6.93 15.40
N ALA A 21 -3.84 -7.52 15.72
CA ALA A 21 -4.24 -7.84 17.10
C ALA A 21 -3.15 -8.56 17.87
N TYR A 22 -2.52 -9.56 17.25
CA TYR A 22 -1.44 -10.32 17.89
C TYR A 22 -0.23 -9.45 18.25
N ASN A 23 0.23 -8.62 17.31
CA ASN A 23 1.36 -7.71 17.53
C ASN A 23 1.03 -6.61 18.55
N LEU A 24 -0.20 -6.09 18.53
CA LEU A 24 -0.66 -5.09 19.50
C LEU A 24 -0.75 -5.68 20.91
N ASN A 25 -1.22 -6.93 21.06
CA ASN A 25 -1.21 -7.64 22.35
C ASN A 25 0.21 -7.83 22.90
N LYS A 26 1.16 -8.20 22.05
CA LYS A 26 2.58 -8.30 22.46
C LYS A 26 3.13 -6.95 22.90
N TYR A 27 2.84 -5.88 22.16
CA TYR A 27 3.25 -4.53 22.51
C TYR A 27 2.65 -4.08 23.86
N ALA A 28 1.34 -4.27 24.05
CA ALA A 28 0.67 -3.92 25.30
C ALA A 28 1.25 -4.68 26.50
N SER A 29 1.53 -5.98 26.34
CA SER A 29 2.16 -6.81 27.38
C SER A 29 3.57 -6.36 27.70
N PHE A 30 4.37 -6.03 26.67
CA PHE A 30 5.72 -5.51 26.85
C PHE A 30 5.73 -4.21 27.64
N VAL A 31 4.88 -3.25 27.27
CA VAL A 31 4.77 -1.95 27.96
C VAL A 31 4.23 -2.12 29.39
N GLY A 32 3.23 -2.98 29.58
CA GLY A 32 2.64 -3.22 30.90
C GLY A 32 3.61 -3.86 31.90
N ASN A 33 4.60 -4.62 31.41
CA ASN A 33 5.67 -5.19 32.23
C ASN A 33 6.76 -4.17 32.62
N GLN A 34 6.72 -2.94 32.08
CA GLN A 34 7.61 -1.86 32.49
C GLN A 34 6.96 -1.08 33.64
N SER A 35 7.21 -1.47 34.88
CA SER A 35 6.49 -0.95 36.06
C SER A 35 7.37 -0.28 37.13
N TYR A 36 8.51 0.30 36.74
CA TYR A 36 9.49 0.82 37.70
C TYR A 36 8.96 1.97 38.60
N PHE A 37 7.94 2.72 38.18
CA PHE A 37 7.40 3.89 38.91
C PHE A 37 5.87 3.92 39.01
N GLY A 38 5.20 2.81 38.70
CA GLY A 38 3.74 2.74 38.59
C GLY A 38 3.30 1.63 37.66
N LYS A 39 1.98 1.43 37.54
CA LYS A 39 1.40 0.47 36.61
C LYS A 39 1.09 1.17 35.30
N CYS A 40 1.73 0.72 34.22
CA CYS A 40 1.34 1.11 32.87
C CYS A 40 0.37 0.07 32.32
N THR A 41 -0.74 0.51 31.72
CA THR A 41 -1.70 -0.34 31.03
C THR A 41 -1.93 0.24 29.65
N VAL A 42 -1.83 -0.61 28.62
CA VAL A 42 -2.15 -0.23 27.24
C VAL A 42 -3.37 -1.04 26.83
N LEU A 43 -4.44 -0.33 26.50
CA LEU A 43 -5.60 -0.89 25.81
C LEU A 43 -5.55 -0.44 24.36
N PHE A 44 -6.05 -1.28 23.47
CA PHE A 44 -6.15 -0.95 22.05
C PHE A 44 -7.45 -1.47 21.46
N THR A 45 -7.85 -0.87 20.35
CA THR A 45 -9.00 -1.32 19.57
C THR A 45 -8.69 -1.14 18.10
N GLU A 46 -8.85 -2.21 17.33
CA GLU A 46 -8.71 -2.20 15.87
C GLU A 46 -9.88 -1.46 15.23
N CYS A 47 -9.59 -0.67 14.20
CA CYS A 47 -10.63 0.01 13.43
C CYS A 47 -11.49 -1.04 12.68
N ASN A 48 -12.80 -1.05 12.94
CA ASN A 48 -13.76 -1.95 12.27
C ASN A 48 -14.87 -1.17 11.54
N SER A 49 -14.67 0.13 11.33
CA SER A 49 -15.54 0.91 10.47
C SER A 49 -15.06 0.79 9.03
N SER A 50 -15.98 0.51 8.10
CA SER A 50 -15.72 0.54 6.65
C SER A 50 -14.85 1.74 6.27
N PRO A 51 -13.78 1.55 5.48
CA PRO A 51 -13.42 0.34 4.73
C PRO A 51 -12.56 -0.68 5.50
N TYR A 52 -12.32 -0.48 6.80
CA TYR A 52 -11.46 -1.38 7.59
C TYR A 52 -12.21 -2.63 8.08
N GLU A 53 -11.52 -3.76 8.02
CA GLU A 53 -11.89 -5.02 8.66
C GLU A 53 -10.72 -5.47 9.55
N SER A 54 -11.00 -5.71 10.84
CA SER A 54 -9.99 -6.07 11.84
C SER A 54 -8.78 -5.13 11.85
N GLY A 55 -9.03 -3.82 11.72
CA GLY A 55 -8.00 -2.79 11.74
C GLY A 55 -7.17 -2.69 10.45
N THR A 56 -7.50 -3.44 9.40
CA THR A 56 -6.78 -3.44 8.13
C THR A 56 -7.69 -3.07 6.98
N TRP A 57 -7.14 -2.40 5.96
CA TRP A 57 -7.84 -2.08 4.73
C TRP A 57 -6.88 -2.29 3.55
N ILE A 58 -7.15 -3.33 2.75
CA ILE A 58 -6.47 -3.61 1.49
C ILE A 58 -7.48 -3.43 0.36
N SER A 59 -7.17 -2.54 -0.58
CA SER A 59 -8.01 -2.27 -1.74
C SER A 59 -7.13 -2.05 -2.95
N TRP A 60 -6.98 -3.09 -3.77
CA TRP A 60 -6.22 -3.06 -5.01
C TRP A 60 -7.20 -3.22 -6.17
N GLY A 61 -7.55 -2.08 -6.79
CA GLY A 61 -8.57 -2.01 -7.83
C GLY A 61 -8.00 -1.91 -9.24
N SER A 62 -8.91 -1.86 -10.22
CA SER A 62 -8.62 -1.64 -11.65
C SER A 62 -8.95 -0.21 -12.13
N ASP A 63 -9.22 0.70 -11.21
CA ASP A 63 -9.53 2.11 -11.47
C ASP A 63 -8.29 3.02 -11.36
N GLY A 64 -7.10 2.43 -11.42
CA GLY A 64 -5.83 3.12 -11.20
C GLY A 64 -5.53 3.41 -9.74
N LYS A 65 -6.33 2.92 -8.76
CA LYS A 65 -6.10 3.20 -7.34
C LYS A 65 -5.78 1.95 -6.54
N GLY A 66 -4.84 2.12 -5.62
CA GLY A 66 -4.41 1.11 -4.68
C GLY A 66 -4.27 1.68 -3.28
N VAL A 67 -4.74 0.98 -2.27
CA VAL A 67 -4.57 1.35 -0.86
C VAL A 67 -4.21 0.13 -0.03
N SER A 68 -3.21 0.29 0.83
CA SER A 68 -2.89 -0.63 1.93
C SER A 68 -2.80 0.17 3.22
N SER A 69 -3.61 -0.19 4.22
CA SER A 69 -3.72 0.57 5.46
C SER A 69 -3.95 -0.29 6.69
N ALA A 70 -3.45 0.16 7.84
CA ALA A 70 -3.73 -0.39 9.16
C ALA A 70 -3.99 0.71 10.18
N TYR A 71 -5.04 0.54 10.98
CA TYR A 71 -5.52 1.53 11.94
C TYR A 71 -5.92 0.87 13.26
N ALA A 72 -5.27 1.28 14.34
CA ALA A 72 -5.70 1.03 15.71
C ALA A 72 -5.77 2.31 16.56
N ASN A 73 -6.72 2.31 17.50
CA ASN A 73 -6.82 3.28 18.59
C ASN A 73 -6.17 2.72 19.84
N PHE A 74 -5.60 3.59 20.66
CA PHE A 74 -4.87 3.24 21.87
C PHE A 74 -5.32 4.12 23.02
N THR A 75 -5.47 3.50 24.18
CA THR A 75 -5.60 4.18 25.47
C THR A 75 -4.47 3.69 26.36
N VAL A 76 -3.60 4.60 26.75
CA VAL A 76 -2.48 4.33 27.65
C VAL A 76 -2.79 4.97 29.00
N THR A 77 -2.87 4.14 30.04
CA THR A 77 -3.08 4.57 31.42
C THR A 77 -1.80 4.33 32.21
N PHE A 78 -1.30 5.37 32.84
CA PHE A 78 -0.23 5.29 33.82
C PHE A 78 -0.78 5.62 35.20
N ALA A 79 -0.76 4.65 36.10
CA ALA A 79 -1.20 4.80 37.48
C ALA A 79 0.00 4.74 38.43
N GLY A 80 0.33 5.86 39.06
CA GLY A 80 1.27 5.94 40.17
C GLY A 80 0.57 5.85 41.53
N THR A 81 1.31 6.08 42.61
CA THR A 81 0.76 6.04 43.98
C THR A 81 -0.27 7.14 44.23
N ASP A 82 -0.03 8.33 43.68
CA ASP A 82 -0.80 9.55 44.02
C ASP A 82 -1.53 10.17 42.81
N SER A 83 -1.36 9.61 41.61
CA SER A 83 -1.94 10.16 40.39
C SER A 83 -2.14 9.11 39.31
N GLU A 84 -3.12 9.36 38.45
CA GLU A 84 -3.40 8.61 37.24
C GLU A 84 -3.40 9.56 36.05
N ILE A 85 -2.73 9.16 34.97
CA ILE A 85 -2.72 9.88 33.71
C ILE A 85 -3.22 8.92 32.62
N GLN A 86 -4.19 9.38 31.84
CA GLN A 86 -4.70 8.68 30.67
C GLN A 86 -4.36 9.49 29.43
N MET A 87 -3.84 8.80 28.41
CA MET A 87 -3.56 9.36 27.09
C MET A 87 -4.25 8.50 26.03
N GLU A 88 -4.96 9.15 25.12
CA GLU A 88 -5.60 8.52 23.98
C GLU A 88 -4.92 8.96 22.69
N HIS A 89 -4.68 8.02 21.78
CA HIS A 89 -4.17 8.34 20.46
C HIS A 89 -4.60 7.30 19.42
N ALA A 90 -4.70 7.76 18.18
CA ALA A 90 -4.92 6.94 17.00
C ALA A 90 -3.60 6.74 16.25
N THR A 91 -3.36 5.54 15.74
CA THR A 91 -2.30 5.29 14.76
C THR A 91 -2.93 4.74 13.50
N ASN A 92 -2.90 5.53 12.43
CA ASN A 92 -3.25 5.10 11.07
C ASN A 92 -1.97 5.10 10.22
N ILE A 93 -1.63 3.94 9.67
CA ILE A 93 -0.54 3.76 8.71
C ILE A 93 -1.19 3.42 7.38
N THR A 94 -0.98 4.24 6.36
CA THR A 94 -1.55 4.08 5.03
C THR A 94 -0.49 4.33 3.98
N THR A 95 -0.46 3.49 2.96
CA THR A 95 0.20 3.75 1.68
C THR A 95 -0.87 3.68 0.61
N SER A 96 -0.98 4.71 -0.21
CA SER A 96 -1.90 4.73 -1.34
C SER A 96 -1.20 5.15 -2.61
N ILE A 97 -1.63 4.60 -3.73
CA ILE A 97 -1.12 4.94 -5.05
C ILE A 97 -2.25 5.29 -6.00
N THR A 98 -1.99 6.22 -6.89
CA THR A 98 -2.81 6.48 -8.08
C THR A 98 -1.94 6.30 -9.32
N VAL A 99 -2.46 5.62 -10.33
CA VAL A 99 -1.76 5.23 -11.54
C VAL A 99 -2.63 5.62 -12.73
N ASP A 100 -2.07 6.48 -13.57
CA ASP A 100 -2.68 6.89 -14.84
C ASP A 100 -1.79 6.40 -15.98
N GLY A 101 -2.38 5.89 -17.06
CA GLY A 101 -1.64 5.29 -18.16
C GLY A 101 -2.12 5.75 -19.53
N THR A 102 -1.20 5.99 -20.45
CA THR A 102 -1.47 6.24 -21.86
C THR A 102 -0.61 5.36 -22.75
N TYR A 103 -1.04 5.16 -24.00
CA TYR A 103 -0.21 4.49 -24.99
C TYR A 103 -0.32 5.13 -26.38
N ASN A 104 0.72 4.91 -27.20
CA ASN A 104 0.74 5.24 -28.63
C ASN A 104 1.06 3.98 -29.43
N LEU A 105 0.38 3.75 -30.55
CA LEU A 105 0.73 2.67 -31.48
C LEU A 105 2.07 2.96 -32.15
N LEU A 106 3.02 2.02 -32.04
CA LEU A 106 4.29 2.07 -32.78
C LEU A 106 4.17 1.36 -34.14
N GLY A 107 3.22 0.43 -34.27
CA GLY A 107 2.92 -0.33 -35.47
C GLY A 107 2.61 -1.79 -35.15
N GLY A 108 1.60 -2.35 -35.82
CA GLY A 108 1.09 -3.68 -35.46
C GLY A 108 0.65 -3.73 -33.99
N THR A 109 1.08 -4.76 -33.27
CA THR A 109 0.75 -5.02 -31.86
C THR A 109 1.60 -4.23 -30.85
N SER A 110 2.58 -3.48 -31.34
CA SER A 110 3.56 -2.78 -30.52
C SER A 110 3.06 -1.42 -30.06
N LYS A 111 3.12 -1.18 -28.74
CA LYS A 111 2.55 0.01 -28.10
C LYS A 111 3.58 0.65 -27.17
N GLN A 112 3.86 1.94 -27.37
CA GLN A 112 4.65 2.75 -26.43
C GLN A 112 3.74 3.16 -25.28
N VAL A 113 3.97 2.62 -24.10
CA VAL A 113 3.19 2.90 -22.89
C VAL A 113 3.90 3.93 -22.04
N ASN A 114 3.14 4.86 -21.46
CA ASN A 114 3.60 5.81 -20.47
C ASN A 114 2.66 5.77 -19.26
N ILE A 115 3.22 5.66 -18.07
CA ILE A 115 2.47 5.61 -16.81
C ILE A 115 2.94 6.76 -15.93
N THR A 116 2.00 7.38 -15.22
CA THR A 116 2.28 8.29 -14.11
C THR A 116 1.75 7.68 -12.82
N CYS A 117 2.61 7.56 -11.83
CA CYS A 117 2.27 7.08 -10.49
C CYS A 117 2.38 8.22 -9.49
N ASN A 118 1.43 8.30 -8.56
CA ASN A 118 1.47 9.20 -7.41
C ASN A 118 1.36 8.37 -6.13
N VAL A 119 2.40 8.42 -5.29
CA VAL A 119 2.51 7.64 -4.05
C VAL A 119 2.35 8.56 -2.85
N LEU A 120 1.44 8.17 -1.94
CA LEU A 120 1.15 8.91 -0.73
C LEU A 120 1.26 8.02 0.51
N ASN A 121 1.82 8.57 1.58
CA ASN A 121 1.78 8.01 2.93
C ASN A 121 0.89 8.89 3.81
N GLU A 122 -0.15 8.31 4.39
CA GLU A 122 -1.12 9.05 5.21
C GLU A 122 -1.69 10.33 4.54
N GLY A 123 -1.76 10.35 3.20
CA GLY A 123 -2.23 11.49 2.40
C GLY A 123 -1.15 12.48 1.96
N GLU A 124 0.09 12.31 2.43
CA GLU A 124 1.22 13.16 2.06
C GLU A 124 2.14 12.48 1.04
N PRO A 125 2.77 13.22 0.11
CA PRO A 125 3.69 12.65 -0.86
C PRO A 125 4.80 11.82 -0.23
N ALA A 126 5.05 10.63 -0.81
CA ALA A 126 6.00 9.68 -0.27
C ALA A 126 6.87 9.04 -1.35
N LEU A 127 8.12 8.75 -0.99
CA LEU A 127 9.05 8.04 -1.85
C LEU A 127 8.84 6.52 -1.76
N THR A 128 9.08 5.84 -2.88
CA THR A 128 9.07 4.38 -3.02
C THR A 128 10.48 3.81 -3.05
N GLN A 129 10.65 2.58 -2.57
CA GLN A 129 11.90 1.82 -2.72
C GLN A 129 12.00 1.19 -4.12
N ASN A 130 10.88 0.70 -4.64
CA ASN A 130 10.83 -0.02 -5.90
C ASN A 130 9.44 0.12 -6.56
N ILE A 131 9.43 0.15 -7.89
CA ILE A 131 8.23 0.08 -8.72
C ILE A 131 8.45 -1.06 -9.71
N THR A 132 7.59 -2.08 -9.63
CA THR A 132 7.53 -3.15 -10.63
C THR A 132 6.25 -3.00 -11.44
N VAL A 133 6.35 -3.14 -12.75
CA VAL A 133 5.22 -2.97 -13.67
C VAL A 133 5.04 -4.23 -14.48
N TYR A 134 3.78 -4.60 -14.68
CA TYR A 134 3.35 -5.67 -15.57
C TYR A 134 2.35 -5.12 -16.57
N TYR A 135 2.24 -5.74 -17.74
CA TYR A 135 1.17 -5.48 -18.69
C TYR A 135 0.54 -6.79 -19.16
N GLU A 136 -0.70 -6.72 -19.62
CA GLU A 136 -1.39 -7.90 -20.15
C GLU A 136 -1.19 -8.04 -21.67
N TYR A 137 -0.95 -9.27 -22.12
CA TYR A 137 -0.73 -9.62 -23.51
C TYR A 137 -2.02 -9.57 -24.34
N ASP A 138 -3.12 -10.15 -23.87
CA ASP A 138 -4.37 -10.28 -24.65
C ASP A 138 -5.46 -9.25 -24.28
N GLY A 139 -5.18 -8.40 -23.29
CA GLY A 139 -6.10 -7.39 -22.79
C GLY A 139 -7.29 -7.92 -21.98
N ASP A 140 -7.30 -9.22 -21.61
CA ASP A 140 -8.31 -9.81 -20.73
C ASP A 140 -7.82 -9.83 -19.26
N PRO A 141 -8.43 -9.06 -18.34
CA PRO A 141 -8.02 -9.05 -16.94
C PRO A 141 -8.32 -10.37 -16.20
N SER A 142 -9.08 -11.29 -16.80
CA SER A 142 -9.41 -12.59 -16.24
C SER A 142 -8.39 -13.67 -16.56
N ASP A 143 -7.60 -13.49 -17.62
CA ASP A 143 -6.43 -14.32 -17.90
C ASP A 143 -5.22 -13.77 -17.13
N GLN A 144 -4.40 -14.65 -16.57
CA GLN A 144 -3.29 -14.27 -15.69
C GLN A 144 -1.96 -14.20 -16.44
N ASN A 145 -1.97 -13.76 -17.70
CA ASN A 145 -0.77 -13.75 -18.53
C ASN A 145 0.02 -12.44 -18.41
N TRP A 146 0.18 -11.96 -17.18
CA TRP A 146 0.89 -10.73 -16.87
C TRP A 146 2.37 -10.83 -17.25
N ILE A 147 2.79 -10.01 -18.20
CA ILE A 147 4.18 -9.92 -18.64
C ILE A 147 4.88 -8.86 -17.80
N SER A 148 5.95 -9.28 -17.11
CA SER A 148 6.84 -8.35 -16.39
C SER A 148 7.53 -7.40 -17.36
N VAL A 149 7.51 -6.10 -17.07
CA VAL A 149 8.24 -5.11 -17.83
C VAL A 149 9.71 -5.12 -17.41
N ASP A 150 10.57 -5.59 -18.29
CA ASP A 150 12.01 -5.58 -18.05
C ASP A 150 12.58 -4.17 -18.25
N SER A 151 13.09 -3.58 -17.17
CA SER A 151 13.83 -2.31 -17.16
C SER A 151 13.08 -1.13 -17.82
N PRO A 152 11.90 -0.73 -17.31
CA PRO A 152 11.22 0.48 -17.80
C PRO A 152 12.11 1.71 -17.59
N SER A 153 11.96 2.72 -18.44
CA SER A 153 12.54 4.04 -18.17
C SER A 153 11.75 4.69 -17.04
N VAL A 154 12.39 4.92 -15.89
CA VAL A 154 11.76 5.50 -14.70
C VAL A 154 12.33 6.89 -14.42
N THR A 155 11.46 7.86 -14.19
CA THR A 155 11.82 9.19 -13.66
C THR A 155 11.16 9.37 -12.29
N ASP A 156 11.97 9.59 -11.27
CA ASP A 156 11.53 10.00 -9.92
C ASP A 156 11.62 11.53 -9.82
N TYR A 157 10.49 12.19 -9.50
CA TYR A 157 10.43 13.64 -9.34
C TYR A 157 10.74 14.11 -7.91
N GLY A 158 11.00 13.20 -6.98
CA GLY A 158 11.36 13.47 -5.58
C GLY A 158 10.20 13.96 -4.72
N ASN A 159 8.98 13.94 -5.25
CA ASN A 159 7.75 14.45 -4.63
C ASN A 159 6.64 13.40 -4.62
N GLY A 160 7.00 12.11 -4.63
CA GLY A 160 6.05 11.00 -4.71
C GLY A 160 5.41 10.78 -6.09
N THR A 161 5.72 11.62 -7.08
CA THR A 161 5.36 11.39 -8.47
C THR A 161 6.47 10.64 -9.19
N TYR A 162 6.08 9.64 -9.97
CA TYR A 162 6.96 8.84 -10.82
C TYR A 162 6.38 8.75 -12.22
N THR A 163 7.22 8.81 -13.25
CA THR A 163 6.80 8.45 -14.61
C THR A 163 7.59 7.25 -15.09
N LEU A 164 6.90 6.33 -15.77
CA LEU A 164 7.46 5.10 -16.31
C LEU A 164 7.12 5.01 -17.79
N SER A 165 8.05 4.50 -18.59
CA SER A 165 7.87 4.34 -20.03
C SER A 165 8.49 3.04 -20.51
N PHE A 166 7.75 2.29 -21.34
CA PHE A 166 8.18 0.99 -21.88
C PHE A 166 7.36 0.62 -23.14
N VAL A 167 7.83 -0.38 -23.87
CA VAL A 167 7.10 -0.94 -25.01
C VAL A 167 6.39 -2.21 -24.58
N ALA A 168 5.09 -2.28 -24.86
CA ALA A 168 4.26 -3.46 -24.67
C ALA A 168 3.93 -4.10 -26.03
N GLU A 169 3.92 -5.42 -26.09
CA GLU A 169 3.45 -6.18 -27.25
C GLU A 169 2.14 -6.87 -26.89
N THR A 170 1.06 -6.51 -27.58
CA THR A 170 -0.27 -7.11 -27.37
C THR A 170 -0.52 -8.28 -28.35
N GLN A 171 -1.55 -9.07 -28.13
CA GLN A 171 -1.89 -10.17 -29.05
C GLN A 171 -2.47 -9.62 -30.36
N THR A 172 -3.31 -8.60 -30.26
CA THR A 172 -3.94 -7.91 -31.38
C THR A 172 -3.82 -6.38 -31.24
N VAL A 173 -3.92 -5.68 -32.37
CA VAL A 173 -3.87 -4.21 -32.41
C VAL A 173 -4.93 -3.59 -31.50
N ASP A 174 -6.11 -4.20 -31.43
CA ASP A 174 -7.30 -3.64 -30.77
C ASP A 174 -7.36 -3.99 -29.26
N ASP A 175 -6.44 -4.81 -28.75
CA ASP A 175 -6.46 -5.21 -27.35
C ASP A 175 -6.19 -4.02 -26.43
N PRO A 176 -6.96 -3.83 -25.35
CA PRO A 176 -6.69 -2.78 -24.39
C PRO A 176 -5.33 -3.01 -23.71
N VAL A 177 -4.60 -1.93 -23.45
CA VAL A 177 -3.35 -2.01 -22.68
C VAL A 177 -3.70 -1.96 -21.20
N LEU A 178 -3.74 -3.12 -20.56
CA LEU A 178 -3.87 -3.23 -19.11
C LEU A 178 -2.50 -3.23 -18.46
N VAL A 179 -2.37 -2.49 -17.38
CA VAL A 179 -1.13 -2.33 -16.62
C VAL A 179 -1.40 -2.62 -15.16
N SER A 180 -0.52 -3.39 -14.52
CA SER A 180 -0.48 -3.58 -13.07
C SER A 180 0.80 -2.98 -12.51
N THR A 181 0.66 -2.07 -11.54
CA THR A 181 1.79 -1.38 -10.91
C THR A 181 1.89 -1.79 -9.45
N HIS A 182 3.03 -2.36 -9.09
CA HIS A 182 3.36 -2.90 -7.77
C HIS A 182 4.40 -2.00 -7.11
N ILE A 183 4.10 -1.51 -5.92
CA ILE A 183 4.92 -0.51 -5.22
C ILE A 183 5.20 -0.97 -3.79
N TYR A 184 6.44 -0.73 -3.35
CA TYR A 184 6.86 -0.83 -1.96
C TYR A 184 7.30 0.55 -1.46
N ASP A 185 6.60 1.12 -0.49
CA ASP A 185 7.08 2.37 0.10
C ASP A 185 8.34 2.16 0.95
N ASN A 186 8.95 3.26 1.43
CA ASN A 186 10.14 3.18 2.30
C ASN A 186 9.94 2.46 3.64
N ARG A 187 8.74 2.01 3.97
CA ARG A 187 8.38 1.26 5.17
C ARG A 187 8.09 -0.21 4.86
N ASP A 188 8.36 -0.65 3.62
CA ASP A 188 8.09 -1.99 3.08
C ASP A 188 6.58 -2.31 2.92
N VAL A 189 5.71 -1.29 2.97
CA VAL A 189 4.28 -1.50 2.74
C VAL A 189 4.04 -1.70 1.25
N PHE A 190 3.43 -2.83 0.91
CA PHE A 190 3.12 -3.21 -0.46
C PHE A 190 1.74 -2.69 -0.88
N VAL A 191 1.63 -2.21 -2.11
CA VAL A 191 0.36 -1.78 -2.70
C VAL A 191 0.35 -2.01 -4.21
N VAL A 192 -0.82 -2.39 -4.73
CA VAL A 192 -1.06 -2.64 -6.15
C VAL A 192 -2.16 -1.73 -6.67
N ALA A 193 -1.99 -1.22 -7.88
CA ALA A 193 -3.02 -0.54 -8.64
C ALA A 193 -2.96 -0.97 -10.10
N ASN A 194 -4.12 -1.33 -10.64
CA ASN A 194 -4.25 -1.72 -12.04
C ASN A 194 -4.97 -0.60 -12.79
N VAL A 195 -4.58 -0.37 -14.04
CA VAL A 195 -5.20 0.65 -14.90
C VAL A 195 -5.30 0.14 -16.33
N THR A 196 -6.37 0.52 -17.01
CA THR A 196 -6.47 0.41 -18.47
C THR A 196 -5.96 1.70 -19.08
N CYS A 197 -4.86 1.64 -19.84
CA CYS A 197 -4.28 2.81 -20.49
C CYS A 197 -5.17 3.31 -21.63
N THR A 198 -5.15 4.63 -21.84
CA THR A 198 -5.88 5.27 -22.96
C THR A 198 -4.96 5.61 -24.11
N GLU A 199 -5.41 5.42 -25.35
CA GLU A 199 -4.68 5.83 -26.54
C GLU A 199 -4.58 7.37 -26.63
N THR A 200 -3.42 7.87 -27.09
CA THR A 200 -3.16 9.31 -27.33
C THR A 200 -2.75 9.60 -28.75
#